data_AF-U6CYK5-F1
#
_entry.id   AF-U6CYK5-F1
#
_cell.length_a   1.000
_cell.length_b   1.000
_cell.length_c   1.000
_cell.angle_alpha   90.00
_cell.angle_beta   90.00
_cell.angle_gamma   90.00
#
_symmetry.space_group_name_H-M   'P 1'
#
loop_
_entity.id
_entity.type
_entity.pdbx_description
1 polymer ?
#
loop_
_entity_poly.entity_id
_entity_poly.type
_entity_poly.pdbx_seq_one_letter_code
_entity_poly.pdbx_strand_id
1 'polypeptide(L)'
;ELPQKNQRLEKYKEVIGCLPQVNRRTLATLIGHLYRVQKCAALNQMCTRNLALLFAPSVFQTDGRGEHEVRVLQELIDGYVSVFDVSSPYP
;
A
#
# COMPACT_ATOMS: atom_id res chain seq x y z
N GLU A 1 -11.07 -2.81 19.55
CA GLU A 1 -9.65 -2.88 19.11
C GLU A 1 -9.61 -3.21 17.63
N LEU A 2 -8.59 -2.77 16.91
CA LEU A 2 -8.47 -3.08 15.48
C LEU A 2 -7.97 -4.53 15.30
N PRO A 3 -8.40 -5.24 14.24
CA PRO A 3 -7.89 -6.58 13.92
C PRO A 3 -6.37 -6.60 13.81
N GLN A 4 -5.73 -7.74 14.06
CA GLN A 4 -4.27 -7.86 13.93
C GLN A 4 -3.80 -7.49 12.52
N LYS A 5 -2.55 -7.01 12.37
CA LYS A 5 -2.02 -6.53 11.08
C LYS A 5 -2.24 -7.55 9.95
N ASN A 6 -1.95 -8.83 10.18
CA ASN A 6 -2.12 -9.88 9.17
C ASN A 6 -3.60 -10.05 8.76
N GLN A 7 -4.55 -9.97 9.70
CA GLN A 7 -5.98 -10.01 9.38
C GLN A 7 -6.41 -8.79 8.54
N ARG A 8 -5.82 -7.62 8.79
CA ARG A 8 -6.05 -6.43 7.96
C ARG A 8 -5.49 -6.61 6.55
N LEU A 9 -4.31 -7.18 6.40
CA LEU A 9 -3.71 -7.45 5.08
C LEU A 9 -4.58 -8.41 4.25
N GLU A 10 -5.10 -9.48 4.85
CA GLU A 10 -6.06 -10.37 4.18
C GLU A 10 -7.33 -9.62 3.80
N LYS A 11 -7.84 -8.76 4.70
CA LYS A 11 -9.02 -7.96 4.38
C LYS A 11 -8.77 -6.97 3.25
N TYR A 12 -7.59 -6.36 3.18
CA TYR A 12 -7.20 -5.50 2.07
C TYR A 12 -7.16 -6.28 0.76
N LYS A 13 -6.62 -7.50 0.77
CA LYS A 13 -6.59 -8.38 -0.40
C LYS A 13 -8.00 -8.71 -0.91
N GLU A 14 -8.93 -9.04 -0.02
CA GLU A 14 -10.34 -9.24 -0.37
C GLU A 14 -10.96 -8.01 -1.03
N VAL A 15 -10.80 -6.83 -0.40
CA VAL A 15 -11.38 -5.57 -0.91
C VAL A 15 -10.75 -5.17 -2.24
N ILE A 16 -9.44 -5.31 -2.40
CA ILE A 16 -8.74 -5.07 -3.66
C ILE A 16 -9.26 -6.04 -4.73
N GLY A 17 -9.52 -7.31 -4.38
CA GLY A 17 -10.12 -8.31 -5.27
C GLY A 17 -11.46 -7.87 -5.88
N CYS A 18 -12.24 -7.07 -5.15
CA CYS A 18 -13.52 -6.53 -5.60
C CYS A 18 -13.39 -5.34 -6.57
N LEU A 19 -12.21 -4.72 -6.71
CA LEU A 19 -12.02 -3.59 -7.63
C LEU A 19 -12.06 -4.07 -9.09
N PRO A 20 -12.50 -3.22 -10.05
CA PRO A 20 -12.35 -3.48 -11.47
C PRO A 20 -10.88 -3.78 -11.84
N GLN A 21 -10.67 -4.61 -12.86
CA GLN A 21 -9.34 -5.12 -13.22
C GLN A 21 -8.32 -4.01 -13.47
N VAL A 22 -8.73 -2.92 -14.13
CA VAL A 22 -7.86 -1.77 -14.40
C VAL A 22 -7.42 -1.12 -13.10
N ASN A 23 -8.36 -0.83 -12.19
CA ASN A 23 -8.06 -0.23 -10.87
C ASN A 23 -7.10 -1.11 -10.06
N ARG A 24 -7.30 -2.44 -10.04
CA ARG A 24 -6.38 -3.37 -9.35
C ARG A 24 -4.97 -3.30 -9.92
N ARG A 25 -4.83 -3.34 -11.25
CA ARG A 25 -3.50 -3.29 -11.91
C ARG A 25 -2.81 -1.96 -11.69
N THR A 26 -3.54 -0.86 -11.80
CA THR A 26 -3.02 0.49 -11.54
C THR A 26 -2.56 0.62 -10.10
N LEU A 27 -3.37 0.17 -9.14
CA LEU A 27 -3.02 0.19 -7.72
C LEU A 27 -1.78 -0.68 -7.45
N ALA A 28 -1.74 -1.92 -7.96
CA ALA A 28 -0.59 -2.82 -7.80
C ALA A 28 0.71 -2.20 -8.34
N THR A 29 0.63 -1.53 -9.48
CA THR A 29 1.78 -0.84 -10.10
C THR A 29 2.25 0.32 -9.23
N LEU A 30 1.32 1.15 -8.75
CA LEU A 30 1.63 2.28 -7.88
C LEU A 30 2.24 1.82 -6.55
N ILE A 31 1.59 0.89 -5.85
CA ILE A 31 2.10 0.36 -4.57
C ILE A 31 3.46 -0.32 -4.77
N GLY A 32 3.65 -1.09 -5.84
CA GLY A 32 4.94 -1.69 -6.16
C GLY A 32 6.05 -0.67 -6.43
N HIS A 33 5.72 0.46 -7.07
CA HIS A 33 6.66 1.57 -7.23
C HIS A 33 7.03 2.18 -5.88
N LEU A 34 6.05 2.53 -5.04
CA LEU A 34 6.28 3.11 -3.71
C LEU A 34 7.05 2.16 -2.78
N TYR A 35 6.78 0.86 -2.86
CA TYR A 35 7.54 -0.17 -2.15
C TYR A 35 9.03 -0.12 -2.51
N ARG A 36 9.37 0.03 -3.79
CA ARG A 36 10.77 0.17 -4.24
C ARG A 36 11.38 1.49 -3.80
N VAL A 37 10.62 2.60 -3.84
CA VAL A 37 11.08 3.91 -3.36
C VAL A 37 11.47 3.82 -1.87
N GLN A 38 10.63 3.23 -1.01
CA GLN A 38 10.97 3.13 0.41
C GLN A 38 12.13 2.16 0.70
N LYS A 39 12.44 1.21 -0.19
CA LYS A 39 13.63 0.34 -0.02
C LYS A 39 14.92 1.13 -0.15
N CYS A 40 14.86 2.27 -0.84
CA CYS A 40 15.95 3.21 -1.00
C CYS A 40 15.88 4.41 -0.02
N ALA A 41 15.11 4.31 1.07
CA ALA A 41 14.91 5.40 2.03
C ALA A 41 16.22 5.93 2.63
N ALA A 42 17.26 5.10 2.75
CA ALA A 42 18.59 5.54 3.19
C ALA A 42 19.23 6.58 2.24
N LEU A 43 18.85 6.59 0.96
CA LEU A 43 19.35 7.50 -0.06
C LEU A 43 18.38 8.65 -0.32
N ASN A 44 17.08 8.35 -0.47
CA ASN A 44 16.08 9.33 -0.89
C ASN A 44 15.27 9.96 0.26
N GLN A 45 15.48 9.51 1.51
CA GLN A 45 14.79 9.99 2.72
C GLN A 45 13.26 9.78 2.73
N MET A 46 12.72 8.97 1.82
CA MET A 46 11.29 8.68 1.71
C MET A 46 10.94 7.34 2.37
N CYS A 47 10.65 7.36 3.67
CA CYS A 47 10.12 6.18 4.36
C CYS A 47 8.64 5.92 3.99
N THR A 48 8.14 4.72 4.28
CA THR A 48 6.74 4.32 4.02
C THR A 48 5.73 5.33 4.59
N ARG A 49 5.97 5.84 5.81
CA ARG A 49 5.07 6.82 6.45
C ARG A 49 4.97 8.12 5.66
N ASN A 50 6.11 8.66 5.20
CA ASN A 50 6.14 9.90 4.42
C ASN A 50 5.43 9.72 3.08
N LEU A 51 5.68 8.59 2.40
CA LEU A 51 4.98 8.26 1.16
C LEU A 51 3.47 8.13 1.37
N ALA A 52 3.05 7.47 2.44
CA ALA A 52 1.63 7.30 2.75
C ALA A 52 0.94 8.64 3.00
N LEU A 53 1.56 9.55 3.75
CA LEU A 53 1.03 10.90 4.00
C LEU A 53 0.87 11.72 2.72
N LEU A 54 1.83 11.63 1.79
CA LEU A 54 1.78 12.38 0.53
C LEU A 54 0.77 11.80 -0.48
N PHE A 55 0.66 10.47 -0.57
CA PHE A 55 -0.13 9.82 -1.61
C PHE A 55 -1.57 9.52 -1.18
N ALA A 56 -1.86 9.33 0.12
CA ALA A 56 -3.21 8.98 0.57
C ALA A 56 -4.30 9.96 0.09
N PRO A 57 -4.11 11.29 0.15
CA PRO A 57 -5.13 12.23 -0.32
C PRO A 57 -5.45 12.05 -1.81
N SER A 58 -4.44 11.80 -2.65
CA SER A 58 -4.62 11.63 -4.10
C SER A 58 -5.16 10.24 -4.48
N VAL A 59 -4.75 9.19 -3.76
CA VAL A 59 -5.19 7.81 -4.04
C VAL A 59 -6.63 7.58 -3.61
N PHE A 60 -7.01 8.07 -2.43
CA PHE A 60 -8.36 7.90 -1.87
C PHE A 60 -9.28 9.09 -2.14
N GLN A 61 -8.77 10.17 -2.74
CA GLN A 61 -9.51 11.41 -3.02
C GLN A 61 -10.13 12.02 -1.75
N THR A 62 -9.34 12.09 -0.68
CA THR A 62 -9.75 12.65 0.62
C THR A 62 -9.14 14.03 0.86
N ASP A 63 -9.65 14.75 1.86
CA ASP A 63 -9.20 16.10 2.25
C ASP A 63 -7.82 16.14 2.93
N GLY A 64 -7.13 15.00 3.01
CA GLY A 64 -5.81 14.84 3.60
C GLY A 64 -5.77 14.81 5.13
N ARG A 65 -6.93 14.76 5.79
CA ARG A 65 -7.04 14.62 7.25
C ARG A 65 -7.33 13.17 7.69
N GLY A 66 -7.57 12.28 6.73
CA GLY A 66 -7.94 10.89 6.96
C GLY A 66 -6.78 10.03 7.50
N GLU A 67 -6.81 9.70 8.80
CA GLU A 67 -5.83 8.80 9.41
C GLU A 67 -5.94 7.35 8.91
N HIS A 68 -7.15 6.94 8.52
CA HIS A 68 -7.43 5.58 8.06
C HIS A 68 -6.76 5.31 6.72
N GLU A 69 -6.88 6.23 5.78
CA GLU A 69 -6.34 6.17 4.43
C GLU A 69 -4.82 6.14 4.45
N VAL A 70 -4.20 6.96 5.31
CA VAL A 70 -2.75 6.95 5.52
C VAL A 70 -2.30 5.60 6.07
N ARG A 71 -3.02 5.03 7.06
CA ARG A 71 -2.67 3.71 7.60
C ARG A 71 -2.82 2.61 6.55
N VAL A 72 -3.93 2.58 5.81
CA VAL A 72 -4.15 1.60 4.75
C VAL A 72 -3.02 1.69 3.74
N LEU A 73 -2.68 2.88 3.26
CA LEU A 73 -1.63 3.05 2.26
C LEU A 73 -0.25 2.63 2.79
N GLN A 74 0.06 2.96 4.05
CA GLN A 74 1.30 2.53 4.70
C GLN A 74 1.37 0.99 4.78
N GLU A 75 0.29 0.33 5.20
CA GLU A 75 0.23 -1.13 5.30
C GLU A 75 0.25 -1.83 3.94
N LEU A 76 -0.34 -1.24 2.90
CA LEU A 76 -0.25 -1.74 1.53
C LEU A 76 1.18 -1.66 0.97
N ILE A 77 1.89 -0.56 1.24
CA ILE A 77 3.29 -0.42 0.82
C ILE A 77 4.16 -1.44 1.57
N ASP A 78 4.10 -1.48 2.91
CA ASP A 78 4.90 -2.42 3.71
C ASP A 78 4.57 -3.88 3.39
N GLY A 79 3.29 -4.18 3.13
CA GLY A 79 2.76 -5.51 2.86
C GLY A 79 2.67 -5.87 1.37
N TYR A 80 3.27 -5.08 0.46
CA TYR A 80 3.11 -5.20 -0.99
C TYR A 80 3.21 -6.63 -1.52
N VAL A 81 4.26 -7.36 -1.11
CA VAL A 81 4.52 -8.73 -1.57
C VAL A 81 3.38 -9.68 -1.17
N SER A 82 2.88 -9.56 0.06
CA SER A 82 1.80 -10.39 0.60
C SER A 82 0.43 -10.06 0.01
N VAL A 83 0.12 -8.77 -0.12
CA VAL A 83 -1.20 -8.31 -0.57
C VAL A 83 -1.41 -8.52 -2.08
N PHE A 84 -0.34 -8.36 -2.88
CA PHE A 84 -0.41 -8.45 -4.34
C PHE A 84 0.15 -9.76 -4.92
N ASP A 85 0.36 -10.79 -4.08
CA ASP A 85 0.84 -12.11 -4.48
C ASP A 85 2.08 -12.06 -5.37
N VAL A 86 3.03 -11.21 -5.02
CA VAL A 86 4.27 -11.04 -5.80
C VAL A 86 5.14 -12.26 -5.55
N SER A 87 5.28 -13.11 -6.56
CA SER A 87 6.21 -14.24 -6.52
C SER A 87 7.62 -13.75 -6.22
N SER A 88 8.26 -14.29 -5.19
CA SER A 88 9.71 -14.11 -5.01
C SER A 88 10.39 -14.52 -6.31
N PRO A 89 11.24 -13.68 -6.93
CA PRO A 89 11.95 -14.06 -8.13
C PRO A 89 12.97 -15.20 -7.88
N TYR A 90 13.16 -15.63 -6.63
CA TYR A 90 14.02 -16.76 -6.27
C TYR A 90 13.39 -17.62 -5.14
N PRO A 91 13.40 -18.96 -5.26
CA PRO A 91 13.14 -19.88 -4.15
C PRO A 91 14.24 -19.82 -3.07
#